data_AF-A0AAV9CQG9-F1
#
_entry.id   AF-A0AAV9CQG9-F1
#
_cell.length_a   1.000
_cell.length_b   1.000
_cell.length_c   1.000
_cell.angle_alpha   90.00
_cell.angle_beta   90.00
_cell.angle_gamma   90.00
#
_symmetry.space_group_name_H-M   'P 1'
#
loop_
_entity.id
_entity.type
_entity.pdbx_description
1 polymer ?
#
loop_
_entity_poly.entity_id
_entity_poly.type
_entity_poly.pdbx_seq_one_letter_code
_entity_poly.pdbx_strand_id
1 'polypeptide(L)'
;MPSFYSSPGTPNHSPSITTEDVTWEIKRKGHFPQDIVFSLRTPTSMKAGEQAYIQYDLDKSNAEMALDFGLVESRPDRGVYTLMLDVPKSDPFYGDKVGILESEGLKGTEYFGIVLGQALSPDMLPYLRVVALGGTDALLLEESILRNSIWGHLKLPVS
;
A
#
# COMPACT_ATOMS: atom_id res chain seq x y z
N MET A 1 -8.16 -18.94 22.90
CA MET A 1 -8.40 -18.11 21.70
C MET A 1 -9.65 -17.30 21.97
N PRO A 2 -9.60 -15.95 21.94
CA PRO A 2 -10.81 -15.15 22.14
C PRO A 2 -11.67 -15.23 20.88
N SER A 3 -12.91 -15.69 21.05
CA SER A 3 -13.96 -15.64 20.03
C SER A 3 -14.57 -14.25 20.01
N PHE A 4 -14.18 -13.44 19.03
CA PHE A 4 -14.78 -12.13 18.79
C PHE A 4 -16.13 -12.35 18.06
N TYR A 5 -17.23 -12.03 18.74
CA TYR A 5 -18.57 -12.10 18.19
C TYR A 5 -18.78 -10.92 17.22
N SER A 6 -18.90 -11.22 15.93
CA SER A 6 -19.41 -10.29 14.92
C SER A 6 -20.90 -10.01 15.16
N SER A 7 -21.34 -8.75 15.00
CA SER A 7 -22.75 -8.38 15.07
C SER A 7 -23.62 -9.27 14.18
N PRO A 8 -24.80 -9.71 14.65
CA PRO A 8 -25.72 -10.52 13.85
C PRO A 8 -26.24 -9.68 12.68
N GLY A 9 -25.66 -9.87 11.49
CA GLY A 9 -26.08 -9.18 10.28
C GLY A 9 -25.00 -8.99 9.20
N THR A 10 -23.71 -9.18 9.50
CA THR A 10 -22.62 -8.98 8.53
C THR A 10 -21.81 -10.25 8.29
N PRO A 11 -21.41 -10.55 7.04
CA PRO A 11 -20.53 -11.67 6.74
C PRO A 11 -19.14 -11.45 7.37
N ASN A 12 -18.50 -12.54 7.80
CA ASN A 12 -17.18 -12.49 8.41
C ASN A 12 -16.06 -12.61 7.37
N HIS A 13 -14.88 -12.17 7.77
CA HIS A 13 -13.66 -12.32 6.97
C HIS A 13 -13.18 -13.77 6.92
N SER A 14 -12.65 -14.21 5.77
CA SER A 14 -11.88 -15.45 5.68
C SER A 14 -10.65 -15.31 4.78
N PRO A 15 -9.43 -15.66 5.23
CA PRO A 15 -8.21 -15.57 4.44
C PRO A 15 -8.13 -16.60 3.31
N SER A 16 -9.05 -17.58 3.27
CA SER A 16 -9.15 -18.57 2.19
C SER A 16 -9.78 -18.00 0.91
N ILE A 17 -10.39 -16.82 0.97
CA ILE A 17 -11.02 -16.15 -0.17
C ILE A 17 -9.99 -15.21 -0.79
N THR A 18 -9.48 -15.56 -1.97
CA THR A 18 -8.44 -14.79 -2.68
C THR A 18 -9.00 -13.94 -3.82
N THR A 19 -10.28 -13.60 -3.77
CA THR A 19 -10.94 -12.76 -4.77
C THR A 19 -11.78 -11.70 -4.08
N GLU A 20 -11.68 -10.49 -4.61
CA GLU A 20 -12.54 -9.36 -4.25
C GLU A 20 -13.67 -9.16 -5.26
N ASP A 21 -13.76 -10.02 -6.30
CA ASP A 21 -14.75 -9.88 -7.37
C ASP A 21 -16.16 -9.82 -6.77
N VAL A 22 -16.67 -8.58 -6.75
CA VAL A 22 -18.01 -8.10 -6.43
C VAL A 22 -18.82 -9.07 -5.57
N THR A 23 -18.36 -9.23 -4.33
CA THR A 23 -19.16 -9.86 -3.26
C THR A 23 -20.37 -9.00 -2.90
N TRP A 24 -20.43 -7.75 -3.34
CA TRP A 24 -21.59 -6.87 -3.15
C TRP A 24 -21.84 -5.92 -4.32
N GLU A 25 -23.10 -5.66 -4.61
CA GLU A 25 -23.52 -4.68 -5.62
C GLU A 25 -24.73 -3.89 -5.13
N ILE A 26 -24.79 -2.60 -5.45
CA ILE A 26 -25.98 -1.77 -5.21
C ILE A 26 -26.86 -1.84 -6.45
N LYS A 27 -27.99 -2.53 -6.33
CA LYS A 27 -29.00 -2.63 -7.38
C LYS A 27 -30.07 -1.58 -7.16
N ARG A 28 -30.46 -0.92 -8.25
CA ARG A 28 -31.68 -0.11 -8.28
C ARG A 28 -32.78 -0.92 -8.93
N LYS A 29 -33.92 -1.01 -8.28
CA LYS A 29 -35.09 -1.75 -8.78
C LYS A 29 -36.29 -0.80 -8.85
N GLY A 30 -37.04 -0.87 -9.96
CA GLY A 30 -38.26 -0.08 -10.17
C GLY A 30 -38.06 1.20 -10.99
N HIS A 31 -39.15 1.73 -11.57
CA HIS A 31 -39.12 2.91 -12.46
C HIS A 31 -39.46 4.25 -11.77
N PHE A 32 -39.94 4.29 -10.52
CA PHE A 32 -40.18 5.49 -9.69
C PHE A 32 -40.54 5.04 -8.26
N PRO A 33 -40.23 5.80 -7.18
CA PRO A 33 -38.86 6.08 -6.71
C PRO A 33 -38.05 4.77 -6.65
N GLN A 34 -36.75 4.83 -6.95
CA GLN A 34 -35.92 3.61 -7.06
C GLN A 34 -35.64 3.04 -5.67
N ASP A 35 -36.11 1.83 -5.40
CA ASP A 35 -35.65 1.07 -4.23
C ASP A 35 -34.18 0.71 -4.43
N ILE A 36 -33.34 1.20 -3.53
CA ILE A 36 -31.91 0.90 -3.50
C ILE A 36 -31.71 -0.35 -2.65
N VAL A 37 -31.23 -1.42 -3.28
CA VAL A 37 -31.00 -2.71 -2.63
C VAL A 37 -29.51 -3.02 -2.64
N PHE A 38 -28.95 -3.30 -1.46
CA PHE A 38 -27.62 -3.88 -1.33
C PHE A 38 -27.71 -5.41 -1.53
N SER A 39 -27.06 -5.91 -2.55
CA SER A 39 -27.07 -7.33 -2.95
C SER A 39 -25.70 -7.93 -2.67
N LEU A 40 -25.60 -8.77 -1.64
CA LEU A 40 -24.38 -9.52 -1.30
C LEU A 40 -24.41 -10.92 -1.95
N ARG A 41 -23.28 -11.35 -2.52
CA ARG A 41 -23.06 -12.67 -3.11
C ARG A 41 -21.83 -13.31 -2.46
N THR A 42 -21.91 -14.61 -2.21
CA THR A 42 -20.78 -15.35 -1.66
C THR A 42 -19.80 -15.72 -2.78
N PRO A 43 -18.49 -15.47 -2.60
CA PRO A 43 -17.50 -15.74 -3.65
C PRO A 43 -17.21 -17.24 -3.83
N THR A 44 -17.65 -18.07 -2.87
CA THR A 44 -17.42 -19.51 -2.86
C THR A 44 -18.73 -20.29 -2.71
N SER A 45 -18.73 -21.54 -3.20
CA SER A 45 -19.83 -22.49 -2.96
C SER A 45 -19.81 -22.95 -1.51
N MET A 46 -20.99 -23.07 -0.90
CA MET A 46 -21.14 -23.42 0.52
C MET A 46 -22.28 -24.42 0.72
N LYS A 47 -22.19 -25.24 1.77
CA LYS A 47 -23.24 -26.19 2.14
C LYS A 47 -24.22 -25.55 3.13
N ALA A 48 -25.42 -26.10 3.20
CA ALA A 48 -26.40 -25.70 4.20
C ALA A 48 -25.82 -25.91 5.61
N GLY A 49 -25.90 -24.87 6.45
CA GLY A 49 -25.36 -24.87 7.81
C GLY A 49 -23.92 -24.35 7.93
N GLU A 50 -23.21 -24.11 6.82
CA GLU A 50 -21.91 -23.44 6.84
C GLU A 50 -22.07 -21.91 6.90
N GLN A 51 -21.11 -21.23 7.51
CA GLN A 51 -21.11 -19.78 7.62
C GLN A 51 -20.66 -19.13 6.31
N ALA A 52 -21.32 -18.05 5.92
CA ALA A 52 -20.90 -17.23 4.79
C ALA A 52 -19.74 -16.29 5.16
N TYR A 53 -18.67 -16.34 4.37
CA TYR A 53 -17.50 -15.49 4.52
C TYR A 53 -17.28 -14.64 3.26
N ILE A 54 -16.60 -13.52 3.44
CA ILE A 54 -16.10 -12.65 2.38
C ILE A 54 -14.62 -12.32 2.62
N GLN A 55 -13.95 -11.82 1.59
CA GLN A 55 -12.67 -11.15 1.74
C GLN A 55 -12.92 -9.69 2.08
N TYR A 56 -12.25 -9.17 3.11
CA TYR A 56 -12.45 -7.77 3.53
C TYR A 56 -11.61 -6.84 2.66
N ASP A 57 -10.33 -7.15 2.51
CA ASP A 57 -9.39 -6.37 1.71
C ASP A 57 -8.12 -7.21 1.48
N LEU A 58 -7.68 -7.41 0.24
CA LEU A 58 -6.48 -8.17 -0.15
C LEU A 58 -5.20 -7.34 -0.08
N ASP A 59 -5.32 -6.01 -0.06
CA ASP A 59 -4.18 -5.10 -0.11
C ASP A 59 -3.76 -4.62 1.28
N LYS A 60 -4.68 -4.65 2.27
CA LYS A 60 -4.37 -4.25 3.65
C LYS A 60 -3.31 -5.12 4.32
N SER A 61 -2.41 -4.48 5.05
CA SER A 61 -1.46 -5.14 5.94
C SER A 61 -2.14 -5.68 7.21
N ASN A 62 -1.47 -6.58 7.92
CA ASN A 62 -1.91 -7.04 9.24
C ASN A 62 -2.02 -5.90 10.26
N ALA A 63 -1.23 -4.82 10.12
CA ALA A 63 -1.34 -3.64 10.96
C ALA A 63 -2.69 -2.94 10.73
N GLU A 64 -3.08 -2.73 9.47
CA GLU A 64 -4.36 -2.12 9.10
C GLU A 64 -5.54 -3.02 9.46
N MET A 65 -5.44 -4.33 9.21
CA MET A 65 -6.47 -5.30 9.58
C MET A 65 -6.70 -5.34 11.11
N ALA A 66 -5.64 -5.23 11.91
CA ALA A 66 -5.74 -5.21 13.35
C ALA A 66 -6.41 -3.92 13.86
N LEU A 67 -6.13 -2.78 13.22
CA LEU A 67 -6.73 -1.49 13.58
C LEU A 67 -8.20 -1.41 13.18
N ASP A 68 -8.53 -1.83 11.95
CA ASP A 68 -9.87 -1.64 11.39
C ASP A 68 -10.86 -2.73 11.84
N PHE A 69 -10.38 -3.98 11.97
CA PHE A 69 -11.23 -5.15 12.19
C PHE A 69 -10.88 -5.93 13.46
N GLY A 70 -9.80 -5.59 14.16
CA GLY A 70 -9.37 -6.32 15.37
C GLY A 70 -8.87 -7.73 15.08
N LEU A 71 -8.43 -8.02 13.85
CA LEU A 71 -7.94 -9.34 13.46
C LEU A 71 -6.62 -9.27 12.69
N VAL A 72 -5.88 -10.37 12.68
CA VAL A 72 -4.67 -10.55 11.86
C VAL A 72 -4.73 -11.89 11.14
N GLU A 73 -4.14 -11.95 9.95
CA GLU A 73 -4.02 -13.17 9.16
C GLU A 73 -2.63 -13.82 9.37
N SER A 74 -2.56 -15.15 9.27
CA SER A 74 -1.30 -15.89 9.32
C SER A 74 -0.51 -15.85 8.00
N ARG A 75 -1.03 -15.19 6.97
CA ARG A 75 -0.37 -15.13 5.66
C ARG A 75 0.89 -14.24 5.75
N PRO A 76 2.03 -14.69 5.19
CA PRO A 76 3.31 -14.00 5.36
C PRO A 76 3.38 -12.67 4.61
N ASP A 77 2.62 -12.52 3.52
CA ASP A 77 2.56 -11.32 2.68
C ASP A 77 1.83 -10.14 3.33
N ARG A 78 1.09 -10.37 4.42
CA ARG A 78 0.39 -9.33 5.19
C ARG A 78 1.28 -8.62 6.22
N GLY A 79 2.45 -9.17 6.52
CA GLY A 79 3.41 -8.57 7.45
C GLY A 79 4.16 -7.40 6.82
N VAL A 80 3.51 -6.26 6.66
CA VAL A 80 4.10 -5.04 6.08
C VAL A 80 4.62 -4.13 7.20
N TYR A 81 5.85 -3.66 7.05
CA TYR A 81 6.41 -2.56 7.85
C TYR A 81 6.60 -1.34 6.95
N THR A 82 5.96 -0.22 7.29
CA THR A 82 6.04 1.00 6.48
C THR A 82 7.17 1.90 6.96
N LEU A 83 8.13 2.18 6.09
CA LEU A 83 9.19 3.15 6.30
C LEU A 83 8.78 4.49 5.71
N MET A 84 8.76 5.54 6.54
CA MET A 84 8.58 6.91 6.09
C MET A 84 9.96 7.53 5.85
N LEU A 85 10.21 7.99 4.63
CA LEU A 85 11.42 8.71 4.25
C LEU A 85 11.06 10.15 3.92
N ASP A 86 11.91 11.08 4.35
CA ASP A 86 11.70 12.51 4.18
C ASP A 86 13.01 13.19 3.79
N VAL A 87 12.94 14.14 2.85
CA VAL A 87 14.03 15.07 2.57
C VAL A 87 13.90 16.25 3.52
N PRO A 88 14.79 16.40 4.52
CA PRO A 88 14.61 17.42 5.54
C PRO A 88 14.74 18.82 4.92
N LYS A 89 13.85 19.74 5.30
CA LYS A 89 13.88 21.15 4.83
C LYS A 89 15.15 21.91 5.24
N SER A 90 15.90 21.40 6.22
CA SER A 90 17.19 21.94 6.63
C SER A 90 18.34 21.52 5.70
N ASP A 91 18.10 20.62 4.75
CA ASP A 91 19.10 20.17 3.78
C ASP A 91 19.51 21.33 2.85
N PRO A 92 20.82 21.63 2.71
CA PRO A 92 21.30 22.66 1.80
C PRO A 92 20.83 22.48 0.35
N PHE A 93 20.60 21.24 -0.08
CA PHE A 93 20.18 20.85 -1.43
C PHE A 93 18.71 20.44 -1.51
N TYR A 94 17.88 20.84 -0.53
CA TYR A 94 16.47 20.45 -0.44
C TYR A 94 15.71 20.64 -1.77
N GLY A 95 15.82 21.82 -2.38
CA GLY A 95 15.10 22.14 -3.62
C GLY A 95 15.48 21.23 -4.80
N ASP A 96 16.76 20.90 -4.91
CA ASP A 96 17.27 20.04 -5.99
C ASP A 96 16.87 18.59 -5.78
N LYS A 97 16.99 18.09 -4.55
CA LYS A 97 16.57 16.74 -4.17
C LYS A 97 15.07 16.53 -4.40
N VAL A 98 14.24 17.47 -3.96
CA VAL A 98 12.79 17.42 -4.19
C VAL A 98 12.47 17.48 -5.68
N GLY A 99 13.14 18.35 -6.45
CA GLY A 99 12.93 18.42 -7.90
C GLY A 99 13.26 17.11 -8.63
N ILE A 100 14.30 16.39 -8.19
CA ILE A 100 14.63 15.05 -8.73
C ILE A 100 13.54 14.04 -8.39
N LEU A 101 13.08 14.01 -7.14
CA LEU A 101 12.01 13.08 -6.72
C LEU A 101 10.71 13.35 -7.48
N GLU A 102 10.32 14.62 -7.63
CA GLU A 102 9.11 15.02 -8.34
C GLU A 102 9.15 14.65 -9.83
N SER A 103 10.33 14.69 -10.45
CA SER A 103 10.49 14.27 -11.86
C SER A 103 10.21 12.79 -12.09
N GLU A 104 10.31 11.98 -11.04
CA GLU A 104 10.02 10.54 -11.04
C GLU A 104 8.65 10.22 -10.40
N GLY A 105 7.85 11.25 -10.10
CA GLY A 105 6.51 11.11 -9.52
C GLY A 105 6.48 10.87 -8.01
N LEU A 106 7.62 11.00 -7.32
CA LEU A 106 7.76 10.85 -5.88
C LEU A 106 7.67 12.20 -5.16
N LYS A 107 7.39 12.17 -3.86
CA LYS A 107 7.29 13.38 -3.04
C LYS A 107 8.49 13.53 -2.11
N GLY A 108 8.66 14.74 -1.57
CA GLY A 108 9.65 15.03 -0.54
C GLY A 108 9.47 14.21 0.75
N THR A 109 8.26 13.70 1.01
CA THR A 109 7.98 12.71 2.04
C THR A 109 7.24 11.53 1.40
N GLU A 110 7.81 10.32 1.49
CA GLU A 110 7.27 9.13 0.83
C GLU A 110 7.21 7.93 1.80
N TYR A 111 6.25 7.03 1.58
CA TYR A 111 6.02 5.86 2.42
C TYR A 111 6.28 4.59 1.62
N PHE A 112 7.18 3.75 2.13
CA PHE A 112 7.52 2.50 1.48
C PHE A 112 7.17 1.31 2.37
N GLY A 113 6.29 0.43 1.88
CA GLY A 113 5.99 -0.84 2.53
C GLY A 113 7.11 -1.85 2.32
N ILE A 114 7.52 -2.52 3.40
CA ILE A 114 8.53 -3.59 3.39
C ILE A 114 7.87 -4.87 3.88
N VAL A 115 7.94 -5.93 3.06
CA VAL A 115 7.46 -7.27 3.41
C VAL A 115 8.67 -8.19 3.58
N LEU A 116 8.68 -8.96 4.67
CA LEU A 116 9.79 -9.88 4.95
C LEU A 116 9.90 -10.93 3.84
N GLY A 117 11.10 -11.05 3.24
CA GLY A 117 11.38 -12.02 2.18
C GLY A 117 10.97 -11.58 0.77
N GLN A 118 10.39 -10.39 0.61
CA GLN A 118 10.14 -9.78 -0.70
C GLN A 118 11.22 -8.76 -1.06
N ALA A 119 11.39 -8.50 -2.36
CA ALA A 119 12.29 -7.45 -2.83
C ALA A 119 11.74 -6.07 -2.42
N LEU A 120 12.65 -5.14 -2.10
CA LEU A 120 12.28 -3.76 -1.83
C LEU A 120 11.72 -3.10 -3.09
N SER A 121 10.86 -2.08 -2.90
CA SER A 121 10.40 -1.24 -4.00
C SER A 121 11.60 -0.70 -4.80
N PRO A 122 11.56 -0.73 -6.14
CA PRO A 122 12.66 -0.28 -6.99
C PRO A 122 13.05 1.18 -6.74
N ASP A 123 12.12 1.98 -6.22
CA ASP A 123 12.32 3.41 -5.95
C ASP A 123 12.85 3.70 -4.55
N MET A 124 12.76 2.74 -3.62
CA MET A 124 13.18 2.95 -2.21
C MET A 124 14.68 3.18 -2.08
N LEU A 125 15.50 2.41 -2.80
CA LEU A 125 16.97 2.54 -2.75
C LEU A 125 17.45 3.84 -3.42
N PRO A 126 17.00 4.19 -4.64
CA PRO A 126 17.26 5.51 -5.22
C PRO A 126 16.81 6.66 -4.32
N TYR A 127 15.63 6.57 -3.68
CA TYR A 127 15.14 7.57 -2.75
C TYR A 127 16.10 7.76 -1.56
N LEU A 128 16.51 6.67 -0.91
CA LEU A 128 17.47 6.70 0.19
C LEU A 128 18.79 7.35 -0.24
N ARG A 129 19.25 7.06 -1.46
CA ARG A 129 20.45 7.67 -2.01
C ARG A 129 20.26 9.18 -2.20
N VAL A 130 19.13 9.65 -2.75
CA VAL A 130 18.81 11.08 -2.86
C VAL A 130 18.85 11.77 -1.50
N VAL A 131 18.21 11.17 -0.48
CA VAL A 131 18.20 11.72 0.88
C VAL A 131 19.63 11.82 1.42
N ALA A 132 20.46 10.79 1.21
CA ALA A 132 21.84 10.72 1.68
C ALA A 132 22.85 11.53 0.85
N LEU A 133 22.49 11.98 -0.37
CA LEU A 133 23.39 12.76 -1.23
C LEU A 133 23.87 14.02 -0.50
N GLY A 134 25.19 14.18 -0.41
CA GLY A 134 25.80 15.34 0.22
C GLY A 134 27.31 15.31 0.07
N GLY A 135 27.97 16.41 0.45
CA GLY A 135 29.43 16.50 0.40
C GLY A 135 29.97 16.33 -1.03
N THR A 136 30.84 15.34 -1.24
CA THR A 136 31.53 15.10 -2.51
C THR A 136 30.58 14.67 -3.64
N ASP A 137 29.48 13.99 -3.31
CA ASP A 137 28.50 13.50 -4.29
C ASP A 137 27.46 14.57 -4.67
N ALA A 138 27.51 15.74 -4.03
CA ALA A 138 26.63 16.87 -4.37
C ALA A 138 26.89 17.44 -5.78
N LEU A 139 28.03 17.12 -6.39
CA LEU A 139 28.32 17.47 -7.80
C LEU A 139 27.26 16.91 -8.75
N LEU A 140 26.65 15.78 -8.42
CA LEU A 140 25.54 15.20 -9.20
C LEU A 140 24.31 16.12 -9.23
N LEU A 141 24.11 16.94 -8.18
CA LEU A 141 23.00 17.89 -8.06
C LEU A 141 23.29 19.21 -8.80
N GLU A 142 24.56 19.61 -8.85
CA GLU A 142 25.00 20.87 -9.44
C GLU A 142 25.17 20.80 -10.97
N GLU A 143 25.58 19.66 -11.52
CA GLU A 143 25.73 19.53 -12.97
C GLU A 143 24.38 19.34 -13.69
N SER A 144 23.89 20.41 -14.33
CA SER A 144 22.63 20.43 -15.10
C SER A 144 22.55 19.36 -16.20
N ILE A 145 23.70 18.87 -16.68
CA ILE A 145 23.82 17.80 -17.69
C ILE A 145 23.30 16.47 -17.14
N LEU A 146 23.46 16.23 -15.84
CA LEU A 146 23.05 14.99 -15.17
C LEU A 146 21.62 15.05 -14.65
N ARG A 147 20.96 16.21 -14.58
CA ARG A 147 19.58 16.31 -14.07
C ARG A 147 18.58 15.42 -14.81
N ASN A 148 18.81 15.19 -16.11
CA ASN A 148 17.95 14.32 -16.91
C ASN A 148 18.31 12.82 -16.82
N SER A 149 19.45 12.46 -16.21
CA SER A 149 19.92 11.07 -16.08
C SER A 149 20.22 10.64 -14.63
N ILE A 150 20.10 11.55 -13.67
CA ILE A 150 20.51 11.35 -12.28
C ILE A 150 19.79 10.18 -11.63
N TRP A 151 18.49 10.01 -11.90
CA TRP A 151 17.72 8.88 -11.39
C TRP A 151 18.27 7.54 -11.90
N GLY A 152 18.70 7.49 -13.15
CA GLY A 152 19.37 6.32 -13.73
C GLY A 152 20.68 5.98 -13.00
N HIS A 153 21.46 6.99 -12.62
CA HIS A 153 22.68 6.80 -11.83
C HIS A 153 22.37 6.35 -10.39
N LEU A 154 21.31 6.90 -9.79
CA LEU A 154 20.87 6.56 -8.43
C LEU A 154 20.29 5.15 -8.31
N LYS A 155 20.01 4.45 -9.42
CA LYS A 155 19.69 3.02 -9.42
C LYS A 155 20.92 2.15 -9.15
N LEU A 156 22.12 2.66 -9.44
CA LEU A 156 23.39 2.02 -9.11
C LEU A 156 23.96 2.57 -7.79
N PRO A 157 24.84 1.81 -7.10
CA PRO A 157 25.53 2.30 -5.91
C PRO A 157 26.27 3.62 -6.21
N VAL A 158 26.07 4.61 -5.36
CA VAL A 158 26.81 5.88 -5.35
C VAL A 158 27.72 5.84 -4.13
N SER A 159 29.03 5.90 -4.40
CA SER A 159 30.20 5.91 -3.49
C SER A 159 30.33 4.81 -2.42
#